data_AF-A0A2E3QEY7-F1
#
_entry.id   AF-A0A2E3QEY7-F1
#
_cell.length_a   1.000
_cell.length_b   1.000
_cell.length_c   1.000
_cell.angle_alpha   90.00
_cell.angle_beta   90.00
_cell.angle_gamma   90.00
#
_symmetry.space_group_name_H-M   'P 1'
#
loop_
_entity.id
_entity.type
_entity.pdbx_description
1 polymer ?
#
loop_
_entity_poly.entity_id
_entity_poly.type
_entity_poly.pdbx_seq_one_letter_code
_entity_poly.pdbx_strand_id
1 'polypeptide(L)'
;MDEGDYAGDTREEVDRMRRNILVGMGMLPLAGMVLNPTKPAWAVSNEVSMREDGRYRYINSNAIPDHATGSFPNSKNPNSIKAQSLEFRLPLNPAKAGRFSSIDHMSFGVAVNGVPFDPYTAEFWQRDRQSGWRYEAISPTVDLGLDQNNAHVQPDGTYHYHGLPKGLIKSWSPDQHSIRIGFAADGFPIYAMFGYSNPNDPASSVVAVRSSWRVKSGTRSNGPGGTYDGTYGEDFEYVPGLGDLDEANGRETVTPEYPNGTYAYFVTESFPFIPRLLAGMPDRSFAKGQGGMGPGGPGGGPDGGPGAGPGGDRRGPPPGGGFPGQRPKFGPPPR
;
A
#
# COMPACT_ATOMS: atom_id res chain seq x y z
N MET A 1 1.10 -14.45 -19.09
CA MET A 1 1.40 -15.48 -18.09
C MET A 1 0.06 -16.04 -17.70
N ASP A 2 -0.12 -17.34 -17.88
CA ASP A 2 -1.37 -18.02 -17.58
C ASP A 2 -1.61 -17.93 -16.07
N GLU A 3 -2.66 -17.22 -15.64
CA GLU A 3 -3.02 -17.02 -14.23
C GLU A 3 -3.52 -18.32 -13.55
N GLY A 4 -3.29 -19.48 -14.20
CA GLY A 4 -3.32 -20.81 -13.61
C GLY A 4 -4.53 -21.04 -12.72
N ASP A 5 -5.73 -21.12 -13.31
CA ASP A 5 -6.99 -21.55 -12.67
C ASP A 5 -7.28 -20.98 -11.25
N TYR A 6 -6.66 -19.86 -10.88
CA TYR A 6 -6.86 -19.23 -9.59
C TYR A 6 -8.21 -18.48 -9.62
N ALA A 7 -9.23 -19.09 -9.03
CA ALA A 7 -10.57 -18.51 -8.96
C ALA A 7 -10.65 -17.24 -8.06
N GLY A 8 -9.58 -16.89 -7.34
CA GLY A 8 -9.60 -15.73 -6.46
C GLY A 8 -10.45 -15.93 -5.20
N ASP A 9 -10.60 -14.86 -4.43
CA ASP A 9 -11.66 -14.72 -3.44
C ASP A 9 -12.98 -14.47 -4.18
N THR A 10 -13.81 -15.50 -4.30
CA THR A 10 -15.04 -15.52 -5.13
C THR A 10 -16.24 -14.84 -4.47
N ARG A 11 -16.02 -14.05 -3.43
CA ARG A 11 -17.10 -13.29 -2.79
C ARG A 11 -17.59 -12.22 -3.75
N GLU A 12 -18.91 -12.09 -3.89
CA GLU A 12 -19.52 -11.21 -4.90
C GLU A 12 -19.07 -9.76 -4.74
N GLU A 13 -18.90 -9.28 -3.51
CA GLU A 13 -18.37 -7.95 -3.21
C GLU A 13 -16.92 -7.75 -3.68
N VAL A 14 -16.09 -8.80 -3.59
CA VAL A 14 -14.70 -8.77 -4.06
C VAL A 14 -14.68 -8.74 -5.59
N ASP A 15 -15.50 -9.55 -6.23
CA ASP A 15 -15.64 -9.54 -7.69
C ASP A 15 -16.14 -8.18 -8.22
N ARG A 16 -17.04 -7.51 -7.49
CA ARG A 16 -17.48 -6.14 -7.85
C ARG A 16 -16.31 -5.15 -7.83
N MET A 17 -15.39 -5.26 -6.87
CA MET A 17 -14.19 -4.42 -6.82
C MET A 17 -13.21 -4.77 -7.94
N ARG A 18 -13.01 -6.06 -8.22
CA ARG A 18 -12.11 -6.54 -9.30
C ARG A 18 -12.59 -6.16 -10.69
N ARG A 19 -13.89 -6.23 -10.97
CA ARG A 19 -14.46 -5.96 -12.31
C ARG A 19 -14.17 -4.54 -12.80
N ASN A 20 -14.04 -3.56 -11.90
CA ASN A 20 -13.70 -2.18 -12.29
C ASN A 20 -12.21 -1.96 -12.62
N ILE A 21 -11.34 -2.90 -12.25
CA ILE A 21 -9.94 -2.95 -12.73
C ILE A 21 -9.92 -3.41 -14.20
N LEU A 22 -10.84 -4.30 -14.59
CA LEU A 22 -10.95 -4.86 -15.95
C LEU A 22 -11.76 -4.00 -16.92
N VAL A 23 -12.80 -3.27 -16.47
CA VAL A 23 -13.62 -2.41 -17.34
C VAL A 23 -12.86 -1.14 -17.80
N GLY A 24 -11.73 -0.83 -17.17
CA GLY A 24 -10.75 0.17 -17.68
C GLY A 24 -9.81 -0.35 -18.78
N MET A 25 -9.82 -1.66 -19.04
CA MET A 25 -9.04 -2.31 -20.08
C MET A 25 -9.98 -2.77 -21.19
N GLY A 26 -10.08 -1.97 -22.25
CA GLY A 26 -10.58 -2.47 -23.53
C GLY A 26 -9.72 -3.66 -23.98
N MET A 27 -10.19 -4.87 -23.70
CA MET A 27 -9.61 -6.12 -24.16
C MET A 27 -9.83 -6.23 -25.67
N LEU A 28 -8.80 -5.89 -26.44
CA LEU A 28 -8.59 -6.48 -27.77
C LEU A 28 -7.56 -7.60 -27.63
N PRO A 29 -7.74 -8.75 -28.31
CA PRO A 29 -6.76 -9.81 -28.32
C PRO A 29 -5.49 -9.30 -29.01
N LEU A 30 -4.41 -9.15 -28.25
CA LEU A 30 -3.09 -8.76 -28.74
C LEU A 30 -2.49 -9.90 -29.59
N ALA A 31 -2.80 -9.90 -30.89
CA ALA A 31 -1.89 -10.45 -31.88
C ALA A 31 -0.73 -9.47 -32.03
N GLY A 32 0.41 -9.79 -31.41
CA GLY A 32 1.73 -9.29 -31.79
C GLY A 32 1.92 -7.77 -31.82
N MET A 33 1.89 -7.09 -30.68
CA MET A 33 2.68 -5.86 -30.53
C MET A 33 4.02 -6.22 -29.90
N VAL A 34 5.07 -6.23 -30.72
CA VAL A 34 6.44 -6.05 -30.24
C VAL A 34 6.51 -4.63 -29.70
N LEU A 35 6.28 -4.48 -28.39
CA LEU A 35 6.62 -3.26 -27.68
C LEU A 35 8.14 -3.18 -27.68
N ASN A 36 8.70 -2.34 -28.55
CA ASN A 36 10.07 -1.89 -28.41
C ASN A 36 10.13 -1.12 -27.09
N PRO A 37 10.80 -1.61 -26.03
CA PRO A 37 10.96 -0.83 -24.83
C PRO A 37 12.00 0.24 -25.17
N THR A 38 11.56 1.39 -25.67
CA THR A 38 12.40 2.58 -25.67
C THR A 38 12.59 2.94 -24.20
N LYS A 39 13.64 2.41 -23.57
CA LYS A 39 14.15 2.94 -22.30
C LYS A 39 14.62 4.36 -22.62
N PRO A 40 13.92 5.41 -22.18
CA PRO A 40 14.48 6.74 -22.31
C PRO A 40 15.71 6.78 -21.40
N ALA A 41 16.79 7.42 -21.84
CA ALA A 41 18.05 7.56 -21.08
C ALA A 41 17.92 8.43 -19.79
N TRP A 42 16.70 8.66 -19.30
CA TRP A 42 16.35 9.28 -18.02
C TRP A 42 15.59 8.32 -17.09
N ALA A 43 15.39 7.05 -17.47
CA ALA A 43 14.80 6.04 -16.59
C ALA A 43 15.75 5.78 -15.41
N VAL A 44 15.43 6.37 -14.25
CA VAL A 44 16.13 6.02 -13.01
C VAL A 44 15.93 4.53 -12.78
N SER A 45 17.01 3.80 -12.48
CA SER A 45 16.94 2.39 -12.12
C SER A 45 16.40 2.22 -10.70
N ASN A 46 15.78 1.09 -10.41
CA ASN A 46 15.51 0.71 -9.02
C ASN A 46 16.84 0.67 -8.23
N GLU A 47 16.86 1.36 -7.10
CA GLU A 47 17.95 1.28 -6.13
C GLU A 47 17.36 1.04 -4.76
N VAL A 48 17.63 -0.15 -4.22
CA VAL A 48 17.30 -0.54 -2.86
C VAL A 48 18.50 -1.24 -2.25
N SER A 49 18.82 -0.90 -1.01
CA SER A 49 19.84 -1.60 -0.23
C SER A 49 19.29 -1.90 1.15
N MET A 50 19.65 -3.07 1.67
CA MET A 50 19.31 -3.49 3.02
C MET A 50 20.59 -3.76 3.78
N ARG A 51 20.69 -3.22 4.99
CA ARG A 51 21.78 -3.54 5.93
C ARG A 51 21.19 -3.87 7.29
N GLU A 52 21.90 -4.71 8.04
CA GLU A 52 21.56 -5.04 9.41
C GLU A 52 22.63 -4.48 10.33
N ASP A 53 22.20 -3.85 11.42
CA ASP A 53 23.09 -3.20 12.38
C ASP A 53 22.47 -3.25 13.77
N GLY A 54 23.13 -3.98 14.68
CA GLY A 54 22.64 -4.29 16.01
C GLY A 54 21.30 -5.04 15.96
N ARG A 55 20.24 -4.39 16.44
CA ARG A 55 18.89 -4.98 16.54
C ARG A 55 17.97 -4.58 15.38
N TYR A 56 18.49 -3.86 14.39
CA TYR A 56 17.68 -3.22 13.36
C TYR A 56 18.14 -3.60 11.95
N ARG A 57 17.17 -3.67 11.05
CA ARG A 57 17.34 -3.62 9.59
C ARG A 57 17.11 -2.19 9.14
N TYR A 58 17.98 -1.71 8.26
CA TYR A 58 17.84 -0.44 7.57
C TYR A 58 17.64 -0.71 6.08
N ILE A 59 16.63 -0.08 5.48
CA ILE A 59 16.33 -0.20 4.05
C ILE A 59 16.42 1.20 3.46
N ASN A 60 17.43 1.44 2.63
CA ASN A 60 17.55 2.66 1.84
C ASN A 60 16.95 2.41 0.45
N SER A 61 16.10 3.32 -0.02
CA SER A 61 15.34 3.14 -1.25
C SER A 61 15.15 4.45 -2.01
N ASN A 62 15.27 4.37 -3.33
CA ASN A 62 14.86 5.46 -4.22
C ASN A 62 13.39 5.38 -4.66
N ALA A 63 12.63 4.40 -4.18
CA ALA A 63 11.21 4.15 -4.46
C ALA A 63 10.86 3.94 -5.96
N ILE A 64 11.84 3.67 -6.81
CA ILE A 64 11.60 3.34 -8.21
C ILE A 64 11.28 1.83 -8.32
N PRO A 65 10.17 1.40 -8.92
CA PRO A 65 9.86 -0.02 -9.06
C PRO A 65 10.83 -0.74 -10.01
N ASP A 66 11.12 -2.00 -9.73
CA ASP A 66 11.93 -2.91 -10.57
C ASP A 66 11.08 -3.71 -11.59
N HIS A 67 9.84 -3.30 -11.80
CA HIS A 67 8.87 -3.89 -12.71
C HIS A 67 8.23 -2.80 -13.59
N ALA A 68 7.54 -3.22 -14.65
CA ALA A 68 6.80 -2.29 -15.50
C ALA A 68 5.66 -1.61 -14.73
N THR A 69 5.50 -0.31 -14.93
CA THR A 69 4.41 0.51 -14.36
C THR A 69 3.40 0.87 -15.44
N GLY A 70 2.30 1.49 -15.03
CA GLY A 70 1.47 2.29 -15.93
C GLY A 70 2.23 3.49 -16.49
N SER A 71 1.63 4.14 -17.50
CA SER A 71 2.15 5.41 -18.01
C SER A 71 1.78 6.55 -17.07
N PHE A 72 2.78 7.19 -16.46
CA PHE A 72 2.60 8.34 -15.58
C PHE A 72 3.50 9.49 -16.07
N PRO A 73 2.98 10.73 -16.19
CA PRO A 73 1.63 11.15 -15.86
C PRO A 73 0.59 10.70 -16.91
N ASN A 74 -0.67 10.66 -16.53
CA ASN A 74 -1.83 10.39 -17.39
C ASN A 74 -3.05 11.22 -16.95
N SER A 75 -4.19 11.04 -17.62
CA SER A 75 -5.42 11.82 -17.35
C SER A 75 -6.05 11.56 -15.98
N LYS A 76 -5.78 10.40 -15.37
CA LYS A 76 -6.30 10.00 -14.06
C LYS A 76 -5.31 10.31 -12.93
N ASN A 77 -4.00 10.27 -13.22
CA ASN A 77 -2.94 10.68 -12.31
C ASN A 77 -1.93 11.61 -13.01
N PRO A 78 -1.93 12.93 -12.70
CA PRO A 78 -1.09 13.90 -13.37
C PRO A 78 0.37 13.93 -12.89
N ASN A 79 0.77 13.06 -11.97
CA ASN A 79 2.11 13.06 -11.38
C ASN A 79 3.05 12.13 -12.17
N SER A 80 4.34 12.48 -12.22
CA SER A 80 5.39 11.66 -12.85
C SER A 80 6.20 10.94 -11.78
N ILE A 81 6.62 9.69 -12.04
CA ILE A 81 7.48 8.93 -11.13
C ILE A 81 8.83 9.66 -11.00
N LYS A 82 9.29 9.85 -9.75
CA LYS A 82 10.59 10.44 -9.43
C LYS A 82 11.27 9.62 -8.35
N ALA A 83 12.59 9.52 -8.46
CA ALA A 83 13.40 8.92 -7.42
C ALA A 83 13.32 9.74 -6.13
N GLN A 84 13.24 9.01 -5.03
CA GLN A 84 13.19 9.55 -3.68
C GLN A 84 14.50 9.24 -2.94
N SER A 85 14.61 9.71 -1.69
CA SER A 85 15.69 9.33 -0.78
C SER A 85 15.07 8.88 0.53
N LEU A 86 14.62 7.63 0.59
CA LEU A 86 13.91 7.05 1.73
C LEU A 86 14.85 6.16 2.54
N GLU A 87 14.77 6.27 3.87
CA GLU A 87 15.41 5.33 4.80
C GLU A 87 14.34 4.79 5.77
N PHE A 88 14.25 3.47 5.84
CA PHE A 88 13.39 2.75 6.78
C PHE A 88 14.23 2.02 7.81
N ARG A 89 13.80 2.05 9.07
CA ARG A 89 14.40 1.27 10.16
C ARG A 89 13.37 0.33 10.74
N LEU A 90 13.72 -0.94 10.91
CA LEU A 90 12.83 -2.02 11.32
C LEU A 90 13.52 -2.89 12.36
N PRO A 91 12.83 -3.42 13.38
CA PRO A 91 13.44 -4.40 14.28
C PRO A 91 13.71 -5.71 13.51
N LEU A 92 14.87 -6.34 13.76
CA LEU A 92 15.20 -7.66 13.19
C LEU A 92 14.36 -8.79 13.79
N ASN A 93 14.00 -8.63 15.07
CA ASN A 93 13.20 -9.56 15.84
C ASN A 93 11.94 -8.82 16.33
N PRO A 94 10.94 -8.62 15.46
CA PRO A 94 9.70 -7.98 15.84
C PRO A 94 8.95 -8.81 16.88
N ALA A 95 8.24 -8.14 17.78
CA ALA A 95 7.43 -8.77 18.82
C ALA A 95 6.05 -8.10 18.87
N LYS A 96 5.01 -8.91 19.12
CA LYS A 96 3.65 -8.41 19.25
C LYS A 96 3.50 -7.56 20.51
N ALA A 97 2.82 -6.42 20.38
CA ALA A 97 2.54 -5.51 21.47
C ALA A 97 1.31 -5.93 22.33
N GLY A 98 0.65 -7.03 21.99
CA GLY A 98 -0.55 -7.55 22.65
C GLY A 98 -1.86 -6.86 22.22
N ARG A 99 -1.79 -5.78 21.44
CA ARG A 99 -2.92 -5.11 20.79
C ARG A 99 -2.50 -4.58 19.42
N PHE A 100 -3.44 -4.52 18.50
CA PHE A 100 -3.22 -3.86 17.22
C PHE A 100 -3.18 -2.34 17.37
N SER A 101 -2.38 -1.69 16.53
CA SER A 101 -2.27 -0.23 16.44
C SER A 101 -2.50 0.24 15.01
N SER A 102 -3.23 1.34 14.84
CA SER A 102 -3.43 1.93 13.50
C SER A 102 -2.12 2.50 12.97
N ILE A 103 -1.91 2.38 11.66
CA ILE A 103 -0.75 2.96 10.95
C ILE A 103 -0.88 4.48 10.75
N ASP A 104 -1.85 5.14 11.38
CA ASP A 104 -2.26 6.51 11.07
C ASP A 104 -1.08 7.47 10.75
N HIS A 105 -1.15 8.10 9.58
CA HIS A 105 -0.09 8.94 9.00
C HIS A 105 1.26 8.25 8.70
N MET A 106 1.31 6.92 8.60
CA MET A 106 2.49 6.15 8.22
C MET A 106 2.23 5.33 6.96
N SER A 107 3.29 4.95 6.24
CA SER A 107 3.19 3.83 5.30
C SER A 107 3.11 2.53 6.11
N PHE A 108 2.34 1.57 5.62
CA PHE A 108 2.20 0.28 6.30
C PHE A 108 3.53 -0.47 6.36
N GLY A 109 4.29 -0.42 5.27
CA GLY A 109 5.54 -1.13 5.12
C GLY A 109 6.28 -0.73 3.86
N VAL A 110 7.35 -1.46 3.56
CA VAL A 110 8.16 -1.29 2.35
C VAL A 110 8.35 -2.64 1.67
N ALA A 111 8.16 -2.65 0.35
CA ALA A 111 8.38 -3.83 -0.48
C ALA A 111 9.87 -4.16 -0.61
N VAL A 112 10.19 -5.40 -1.01
CA VAL A 112 11.58 -5.84 -1.21
C VAL A 112 12.32 -5.05 -2.30
N ASN A 113 11.59 -4.44 -3.25
CA ASN A 113 12.14 -3.52 -4.23
C ASN A 113 12.22 -2.06 -3.73
N GLY A 114 11.88 -1.80 -2.47
CA GLY A 114 11.97 -0.47 -1.85
C GLY A 114 10.76 0.44 -2.09
N VAL A 115 9.72 -0.01 -2.80
CA VAL A 115 8.48 0.77 -2.99
C VAL A 115 7.60 0.71 -1.73
N PRO A 116 7.07 1.84 -1.22
CA PRO A 116 6.19 1.84 -0.05
C PRO A 116 4.85 1.13 -0.29
N PHE A 117 4.36 0.43 0.74
CA PHE A 117 2.97 -0.02 0.87
C PHE A 117 2.17 1.04 1.61
N ASP A 118 1.15 1.59 0.96
CA ASP A 118 0.36 2.69 1.47
C ASP A 118 -1.14 2.44 1.22
N PRO A 119 -1.89 1.90 2.19
CA PRO A 119 -3.29 1.54 1.97
C PRO A 119 -4.21 2.77 1.91
N TYR A 120 -3.84 3.90 2.52
CA TYR A 120 -4.75 5.02 2.72
C TYR A 120 -4.67 6.04 1.59
N THR A 121 -5.83 6.47 1.10
CA THR A 121 -5.93 7.64 0.24
C THR A 121 -5.91 8.92 1.08
N ALA A 122 -5.60 10.04 0.42
CA ALA A 122 -5.83 11.38 0.97
C ALA A 122 -7.21 11.94 0.59
N GLU A 123 -8.08 11.11 0.00
CA GLU A 123 -9.36 11.50 -0.58
C GLU A 123 -10.49 11.20 0.40
N PHE A 124 -11.25 12.24 0.76
CA PHE A 124 -12.36 12.14 1.71
C PHE A 124 -13.64 12.63 1.07
N TRP A 125 -14.77 12.12 1.54
CA TRP A 125 -16.09 12.57 1.09
C TRP A 125 -16.21 14.09 1.22
N GLN A 126 -16.68 14.74 0.16
CA GLN A 126 -16.76 16.20 0.04
C GLN A 126 -15.45 16.96 0.28
N ARG A 127 -14.29 16.28 0.17
CA ARG A 127 -12.96 16.81 0.50
C ARG A 127 -12.83 17.24 1.97
N ASP A 128 -13.69 16.71 2.82
CA ASP A 128 -13.68 16.99 4.25
C ASP A 128 -13.07 15.82 5.02
N ARG A 129 -11.86 16.03 5.55
CA ARG A 129 -11.19 15.03 6.41
C ARG A 129 -11.97 14.74 7.69
N GLN A 130 -12.79 15.67 8.15
CA GLN A 130 -13.63 15.52 9.35
C GLN A 130 -14.91 14.74 9.09
N SER A 131 -15.24 14.45 7.82
CA SER A 131 -16.41 13.65 7.47
C SER A 131 -16.36 12.23 8.06
N GLY A 132 -15.16 11.71 8.31
CA GLY A 132 -14.95 10.33 8.71
C GLY A 132 -15.13 9.33 7.57
N TRP A 133 -15.29 9.76 6.32
CA TRP A 133 -15.48 8.88 5.16
C TRP A 133 -14.32 9.04 4.18
N ARG A 134 -13.46 8.03 4.11
CA ARG A 134 -12.26 8.02 3.26
C ARG A 134 -12.43 7.07 2.08
N TYR A 135 -12.19 7.56 0.87
CA TYR A 135 -12.30 6.74 -0.33
C TYR A 135 -11.25 5.64 -0.35
N GLU A 136 -11.64 4.47 -0.83
CA GLU A 136 -10.70 3.40 -1.14
C GLU A 136 -10.03 3.62 -2.49
N ALA A 137 -8.73 3.33 -2.56
CA ALA A 137 -8.01 3.41 -3.83
C ALA A 137 -8.47 2.32 -4.80
N ILE A 138 -8.71 1.12 -4.28
CA ILE A 138 -9.36 0.03 -5.00
C ILE A 138 -10.83 0.05 -4.59
N SER A 139 -11.66 0.68 -5.41
CA SER A 139 -13.09 0.84 -5.12
C SER A 139 -13.94 0.56 -6.37
N PRO A 140 -15.24 0.25 -6.20
CA PRO A 140 -16.10 0.00 -7.35
C PRO A 140 -16.64 1.29 -8.03
N THR A 141 -16.42 2.47 -7.44
CA THR A 141 -17.10 3.70 -7.87
C THR A 141 -16.14 4.83 -8.19
N VAL A 142 -14.89 4.76 -7.72
CA VAL A 142 -13.88 5.79 -7.91
C VAL A 142 -12.63 5.18 -8.50
N ASP A 143 -12.15 5.80 -9.57
CA ASP A 143 -10.88 5.49 -10.21
C ASP A 143 -9.85 6.56 -9.84
N LEU A 144 -8.89 6.20 -8.98
CA LEU A 144 -7.80 7.07 -8.54
C LEU A 144 -6.53 6.94 -9.40
N GLY A 145 -6.64 6.34 -10.59
CA GLY A 145 -5.54 6.21 -11.54
C GLY A 145 -4.50 5.19 -11.12
N LEU A 146 -4.96 4.07 -10.52
CA LEU A 146 -4.11 2.91 -10.26
C LEU A 146 -3.68 2.25 -11.58
N ASP A 147 -2.45 1.74 -11.61
CA ASP A 147 -1.95 0.91 -12.70
C ASP A 147 -2.20 -0.59 -12.45
N GLN A 148 -1.68 -1.43 -13.35
CA GLN A 148 -1.81 -2.89 -13.26
C GLN A 148 -1.20 -3.53 -11.99
N ASN A 149 -0.41 -2.77 -11.22
CA ASN A 149 0.21 -3.20 -9.98
C ASN A 149 -0.54 -2.67 -8.75
N ASN A 150 -1.77 -2.16 -8.92
CA ASN A 150 -2.53 -1.50 -7.86
C ASN A 150 -1.77 -0.34 -7.22
N ALA A 151 -1.04 0.43 -8.03
CA ALA A 151 -0.19 1.51 -7.57
C ALA A 151 -0.40 2.78 -8.37
N HIS A 152 -0.02 3.91 -7.78
CA HIS A 152 0.03 5.17 -8.49
C HIS A 152 1.11 6.09 -7.91
N VAL A 153 1.16 7.33 -8.41
CA VAL A 153 2.22 8.29 -8.10
C VAL A 153 1.68 9.44 -7.25
N GLN A 154 2.36 9.75 -6.15
CA GLN A 154 2.07 10.92 -5.30
C GLN A 154 2.58 12.24 -5.95
N PRO A 155 2.11 13.42 -5.49
CA PRO A 155 2.56 14.71 -6.04
C PRO A 155 4.07 14.96 -5.96
N ASP A 156 4.77 14.37 -4.99
CA ASP A 156 6.23 14.42 -4.86
C ASP A 156 6.97 13.50 -5.86
N GLY A 157 6.24 12.64 -6.56
CA GLY A 157 6.74 11.66 -7.51
C GLY A 157 6.91 10.25 -6.94
N THR A 158 6.59 10.01 -5.68
CA THR A 158 6.69 8.67 -5.05
C THR A 158 5.68 7.70 -5.65
N TYR A 159 6.17 6.65 -6.30
CA TYR A 159 5.35 5.49 -6.69
C TYR A 159 5.09 4.61 -5.47
N HIS A 160 3.85 4.15 -5.25
CA HIS A 160 3.47 3.38 -4.05
C HIS A 160 2.30 2.43 -4.35
N TYR A 161 2.25 1.31 -3.63
CA TYR A 161 1.21 0.30 -3.76
C TYR A 161 0.03 0.56 -2.83
N HIS A 162 -1.20 0.39 -3.33
CA HIS A 162 -2.45 0.32 -2.58
C HIS A 162 -3.01 -1.10 -2.45
N GLY A 163 -2.48 -2.05 -3.22
CA GLY A 163 -2.90 -3.45 -3.19
C GLY A 163 -1.81 -4.38 -3.68
N LEU A 164 -2.22 -5.53 -4.21
CA LEU A 164 -1.32 -6.58 -4.64
C LEU A 164 -0.39 -6.11 -5.77
N PRO A 165 0.95 -6.06 -5.57
CA PRO A 165 1.89 -5.57 -6.57
C PRO A 165 2.20 -6.66 -7.60
N LYS A 166 1.30 -6.85 -8.58
CA LYS A 166 1.37 -7.97 -9.54
C LYS A 166 2.73 -8.11 -10.24
N GLY A 167 3.32 -7.00 -10.68
CA GLY A 167 4.62 -6.98 -11.34
C GLY A 167 5.82 -7.28 -10.43
N LEU A 168 5.69 -7.07 -9.11
CA LEU A 168 6.72 -7.47 -8.14
C LEU A 168 6.76 -8.99 -7.96
N ILE A 169 5.59 -9.64 -8.09
CA ILE A 169 5.45 -11.07 -7.85
C ILE A 169 5.77 -11.80 -9.17
N LYS A 170 7.07 -12.02 -9.39
CA LYS A 170 7.64 -12.57 -10.64
C LYS A 170 7.36 -14.06 -10.83
N SER A 171 6.99 -14.77 -9.77
CA SER A 171 6.60 -16.19 -9.80
C SER A 171 5.36 -16.39 -8.93
N TRP A 172 4.25 -16.72 -9.58
CA TRP A 172 3.03 -17.17 -8.94
C TRP A 172 2.94 -18.69 -9.09
N SER A 173 2.75 -19.39 -7.97
CA SER A 173 2.30 -20.77 -8.00
C SER A 173 1.28 -20.95 -6.88
N PRO A 174 0.05 -21.39 -7.18
CA PRO A 174 -0.92 -21.71 -6.13
C PRO A 174 -0.47 -22.87 -5.25
N ASP A 175 0.52 -23.65 -5.70
CA ASP A 175 1.10 -24.78 -4.97
C ASP A 175 2.30 -24.38 -4.09
N GLN A 176 2.70 -23.10 -4.10
CA GLN A 176 3.85 -22.62 -3.34
C GLN A 176 3.46 -21.50 -2.38
N HIS A 177 3.93 -21.58 -1.14
CA HIS A 177 3.81 -20.48 -0.18
C HIS A 177 4.36 -19.19 -0.83
N SER A 178 3.65 -18.09 -0.66
CA SER A 178 4.07 -16.80 -1.22
C SER A 178 5.48 -16.45 -0.74
N ILE A 179 6.26 -15.85 -1.64
CA ILE A 179 7.52 -15.21 -1.26
C ILE A 179 7.24 -14.02 -0.34
N ARG A 180 8.19 -13.71 0.55
CA ARG A 180 8.13 -12.45 1.29
C ARG A 180 8.29 -11.28 0.32
N ILE A 181 7.27 -10.43 0.23
CA ILE A 181 7.24 -9.26 -0.67
C ILE A 181 7.64 -7.96 0.04
N GLY A 182 7.78 -7.96 1.36
CA GLY A 182 8.24 -6.78 2.09
C GLY A 182 8.30 -6.97 3.60
N PHE A 183 8.42 -5.85 4.30
CA PHE A 183 8.39 -5.76 5.76
C PHE A 183 7.45 -4.62 6.19
N ALA A 184 6.62 -4.88 7.19
CA ALA A 184 5.75 -3.89 7.80
C ALA A 184 6.56 -2.95 8.71
N ALA A 185 6.02 -1.77 9.04
CA ALA A 185 6.69 -0.75 9.84
C ALA A 185 7.12 -1.21 11.24
N ASP A 186 6.53 -2.30 11.74
CA ASP A 186 6.87 -2.95 13.01
C ASP A 186 7.87 -4.11 12.87
N GLY A 187 8.34 -4.40 11.65
CA GLY A 187 9.38 -5.39 11.33
C GLY A 187 8.87 -6.77 10.92
N PHE A 188 7.58 -7.08 11.09
CA PHE A 188 7.05 -8.38 10.66
C PHE A 188 7.03 -8.51 9.12
N PRO A 189 7.20 -9.74 8.59
CA PRO A 189 7.21 -9.97 7.15
C PRO A 189 5.82 -9.74 6.54
N ILE A 190 5.83 -9.24 5.29
CA ILE A 190 4.65 -9.11 4.43
C ILE A 190 4.77 -10.15 3.32
N TYR A 191 3.75 -10.98 3.16
CA TYR A 191 3.62 -11.94 2.06
C TYR A 191 2.51 -11.54 1.10
N ALA A 192 2.59 -12.06 -0.12
CA ALA A 192 1.44 -12.11 -1.01
C ALA A 192 0.41 -13.16 -0.52
N MET A 193 -0.61 -13.44 -1.31
CA MET A 193 -1.85 -14.05 -0.85
C MET A 193 -1.83 -15.56 -0.59
N PHE A 194 -0.72 -16.27 -0.80
CA PHE A 194 -0.64 -17.73 -0.62
C PHE A 194 0.09 -18.11 0.66
N GLY A 195 -0.51 -18.97 1.47
CA GLY A 195 0.06 -19.50 2.70
C GLY A 195 -0.34 -20.96 2.93
N TYR A 196 0.25 -21.61 3.94
CA TYR A 196 -0.12 -22.97 4.32
C TYR A 196 -1.58 -23.03 4.83
N SER A 197 -2.33 -24.06 4.46
CA SER A 197 -3.70 -24.28 4.91
C SER A 197 -3.76 -24.52 6.42
N ASN A 198 -2.81 -25.30 6.96
CA ASN A 198 -2.52 -25.32 8.37
C ASN A 198 -1.35 -24.36 8.64
N PRO A 199 -1.57 -23.22 9.34
CA PRO A 199 -0.52 -22.23 9.56
C PRO A 199 0.66 -22.75 10.38
N ASN A 200 0.54 -23.91 11.05
CA ASN A 200 1.61 -24.47 11.87
C ASN A 200 2.33 -25.66 11.21
N ASP A 201 1.97 -26.02 9.98
CA ASP A 201 2.50 -27.21 9.30
C ASP A 201 2.95 -26.87 7.87
N PRO A 202 4.28 -26.83 7.60
CA PRO A 202 4.80 -26.54 6.28
C PRO A 202 4.59 -27.69 5.28
N ALA A 203 4.16 -28.88 5.73
CA ALA A 203 3.79 -30.00 4.87
C ALA A 203 2.31 -29.96 4.42
N SER A 204 1.52 -29.05 5.00
CA SER A 204 0.12 -28.87 4.58
C SER A 204 0.03 -28.23 3.19
N SER A 205 -1.12 -28.38 2.53
CA SER A 205 -1.36 -27.77 1.22
C SER A 205 -1.25 -26.25 1.28
N VAL A 206 -0.89 -25.62 0.17
CA VAL A 206 -0.92 -24.17 0.01
C VAL A 206 -2.31 -23.74 -0.43
N VAL A 207 -2.79 -22.63 0.14
CA VAL A 207 -4.09 -22.02 -0.19
C VAL A 207 -3.93 -20.51 -0.33
N ALA A 208 -4.81 -19.88 -1.09
CA ALA A 208 -4.96 -18.43 -0.99
C ALA A 208 -5.65 -18.10 0.32
N VAL A 209 -4.94 -17.42 1.23
CA VAL A 209 -5.48 -17.00 2.51
C VAL A 209 -6.51 -15.89 2.32
N ARG A 210 -7.60 -15.98 3.07
CA ARG A 210 -8.76 -15.10 2.92
C ARG A 210 -8.80 -14.06 4.02
N SER A 211 -9.04 -12.81 3.64
CA SER A 211 -9.31 -11.76 4.61
C SER A 211 -10.64 -12.00 5.34
N SER A 212 -10.65 -11.75 6.64
CA SER A 212 -11.85 -11.79 7.48
C SER A 212 -12.67 -10.49 7.47
N TRP A 213 -12.35 -9.56 6.57
CA TRP A 213 -13.15 -8.36 6.36
C TRP A 213 -14.21 -8.57 5.27
N ARG A 214 -15.35 -7.89 5.40
CA ARG A 214 -16.40 -7.83 4.37
C ARG A 214 -17.01 -6.45 4.29
N VAL A 215 -17.70 -6.17 3.19
CA VAL A 215 -18.58 -5.00 3.10
C VAL A 215 -19.77 -5.21 4.03
N LYS A 216 -20.12 -4.19 4.82
CA LYS A 216 -21.30 -4.17 5.69
C LYS A 216 -22.58 -4.36 4.88
N SER A 217 -23.62 -4.89 5.49
CA SER A 217 -24.96 -4.94 4.89
C SER A 217 -25.76 -3.67 5.20
N GLY A 218 -26.77 -3.38 4.36
CA GLY A 218 -27.67 -2.24 4.58
C GLY A 218 -27.16 -0.92 4.01
N THR A 219 -27.57 0.18 4.65
CA THR A 219 -27.29 1.55 4.20
C THR A 219 -26.51 2.37 5.23
N ARG A 220 -25.72 3.33 4.72
CA ARG A 220 -25.01 4.31 5.53
C ARG A 220 -26.04 5.22 6.20
N SER A 221 -26.01 5.30 7.53
CA SER A 221 -26.93 6.12 8.31
C SER A 221 -26.56 7.61 8.32
N ASN A 222 -25.36 7.96 7.86
CA ASN A 222 -24.82 9.32 7.80
C ASN A 222 -23.84 9.48 6.63
N GLY A 223 -23.29 10.69 6.47
CA GLY A 223 -22.27 11.01 5.47
C GLY A 223 -22.76 10.81 4.03
N PRO A 224 -22.06 10.02 3.19
CA PRO A 224 -22.40 9.79 1.79
C PRO A 224 -23.80 9.20 1.53
N GLY A 225 -24.43 8.58 2.54
CA GLY A 225 -25.69 7.86 2.36
C GLY A 225 -25.57 6.65 1.42
N GLY A 226 -26.71 6.10 0.98
CA GLY A 226 -26.73 4.93 0.08
C GLY A 226 -26.35 3.61 0.75
N THR A 227 -26.20 2.54 -0.05
CA THR A 227 -25.79 1.23 0.43
C THR A 227 -24.29 1.17 0.69
N TYR A 228 -23.86 0.38 1.67
CA TYR A 228 -22.45 0.00 1.78
C TYR A 228 -22.04 -0.78 0.52
N ASP A 229 -21.02 -0.30 -0.19
CA ASP A 229 -20.60 -0.86 -1.46
C ASP A 229 -19.07 -1.04 -1.59
N GLY A 230 -18.31 -0.57 -0.59
CA GLY A 230 -16.85 -0.62 -0.58
C GLY A 230 -16.19 0.58 -1.27
N THR A 231 -16.95 1.64 -1.52
CA THR A 231 -16.41 2.94 -1.95
C THR A 231 -15.51 3.56 -0.89
N TYR A 232 -15.87 3.38 0.38
CA TYR A 232 -15.15 3.95 1.52
C TYR A 232 -14.59 2.86 2.42
N GLY A 233 -13.48 3.15 3.10
CA GLY A 233 -12.90 2.22 4.07
C GLY A 233 -13.87 1.90 5.21
N GLU A 234 -14.72 2.86 5.54
CA GLU A 234 -15.76 2.73 6.56
C GLU A 234 -16.93 1.84 6.13
N ASP A 235 -16.99 1.41 4.86
CA ASP A 235 -17.97 0.42 4.41
C ASP A 235 -17.66 -0.99 4.87
N PHE A 236 -16.46 -1.24 5.37
CA PHE A 236 -16.01 -2.58 5.74
C PHE A 236 -16.12 -2.84 7.24
N GLU A 237 -16.34 -4.09 7.59
CA GLU A 237 -16.30 -4.60 8.96
C GLU A 237 -15.45 -5.86 9.03
N TYR A 238 -14.73 -6.00 10.14
CA TYR A 238 -14.04 -7.24 10.49
C TYR A 238 -15.04 -8.23 11.09
N VAL A 239 -15.02 -9.47 10.61
CA VAL A 239 -15.85 -10.56 11.11
C VAL A 239 -14.93 -11.70 11.54
N PRO A 240 -14.73 -11.92 12.85
CA PRO A 240 -13.88 -12.99 13.36
C PRO A 240 -14.24 -14.35 12.74
N GLY A 241 -13.25 -15.04 12.16
CA GLY A 241 -13.42 -16.37 11.57
C GLY A 241 -14.13 -16.40 10.21
N LEU A 242 -14.37 -15.25 9.56
CA LEU A 242 -14.90 -15.22 8.19
C LEU A 242 -13.90 -15.75 7.17
N GLY A 243 -12.62 -15.44 7.36
CA GLY A 243 -11.50 -15.93 6.57
C GLY A 243 -10.40 -16.51 7.47
N ASP A 244 -9.19 -16.56 6.94
CA ASP A 244 -8.01 -17.14 7.59
C ASP A 244 -7.18 -16.12 8.37
N LEU A 245 -7.42 -14.83 8.14
CA LEU A 245 -6.63 -13.72 8.65
C LEU A 245 -7.37 -12.97 9.77
N ASP A 246 -6.61 -12.40 10.70
CA ASP A 246 -7.14 -11.59 11.79
C ASP A 246 -7.49 -10.16 11.36
N GLU A 247 -7.86 -9.32 12.33
CA GLU A 247 -8.26 -7.91 12.09
C GLU A 247 -7.16 -7.10 11.41
N ALA A 248 -5.88 -7.41 11.68
CA ALA A 248 -4.75 -6.77 11.03
C ALA A 248 -4.36 -7.42 9.70
N ASN A 249 -5.23 -8.27 9.14
CA ASN A 249 -4.99 -9.00 7.90
C ASN A 249 -3.68 -9.82 7.95
N GLY A 250 -3.37 -10.35 9.13
CA GLY A 250 -2.23 -11.23 9.37
C GLY A 250 -2.64 -12.51 10.11
N ARG A 251 -1.67 -13.37 10.40
CA ARG A 251 -1.82 -14.55 11.26
C ARG A 251 -0.47 -15.01 11.79
N GLU A 252 -0.48 -15.76 12.90
CA GLU A 252 0.66 -16.59 13.27
C GLU A 252 0.80 -17.71 12.23
N THR A 253 1.99 -17.93 11.69
CA THR A 253 2.24 -18.97 10.69
C THR A 253 3.72 -19.34 10.61
N VAL A 254 4.01 -20.60 10.30
CA VAL A 254 5.30 -21.00 9.75
C VAL A 254 5.39 -20.55 8.30
N THR A 255 6.61 -20.27 7.86
CA THR A 255 6.94 -19.87 6.47
C THR A 255 8.30 -20.46 6.11
N PRO A 256 8.69 -20.51 4.83
CA PRO A 256 10.04 -20.97 4.45
C PRO A 256 11.17 -20.24 5.19
N GLU A 257 11.02 -18.94 5.43
CA GLU A 257 12.00 -18.10 6.11
C GLU A 257 11.90 -18.16 7.64
N TYR A 258 10.73 -18.52 8.17
CA TYR A 258 10.46 -18.61 9.60
C TYR A 258 9.85 -19.99 9.94
N PRO A 259 10.64 -21.08 9.91
CA PRO A 259 10.15 -22.44 10.14
C PRO A 259 9.68 -22.68 11.58
N ASN A 260 10.14 -21.86 12.52
CA ASN A 260 9.72 -21.89 13.93
C ASN A 260 8.48 -21.01 14.21
N GLY A 261 7.87 -20.45 13.17
CA GLY A 261 6.72 -19.57 13.28
C GLY A 261 7.10 -18.09 13.39
N THR A 262 6.20 -17.25 12.90
CA THR A 262 6.22 -15.79 13.05
C THR A 262 4.79 -15.26 12.91
N TYR A 263 4.55 -14.03 13.34
CA TYR A 263 3.38 -13.30 12.90
C TYR A 263 3.66 -12.71 11.52
N ALA A 264 2.77 -12.92 10.56
CA ALA A 264 2.96 -12.48 9.20
C ALA A 264 1.73 -11.75 8.68
N TYR A 265 1.96 -10.67 7.94
CA TYR A 265 0.91 -9.96 7.23
C TYR A 265 0.75 -10.47 5.81
N PHE A 266 -0.47 -10.39 5.30
CA PHE A 266 -0.78 -10.80 3.94
C PHE A 266 -1.39 -9.63 3.15
N VAL A 267 -0.88 -9.41 1.94
CA VAL A 267 -1.52 -8.56 0.94
C VAL A 267 -2.48 -9.43 0.15
N THR A 268 -3.75 -9.07 0.16
CA THR A 268 -4.86 -9.85 -0.39
C THR A 268 -5.55 -9.13 -1.54
N GLU A 269 -6.36 -9.86 -2.31
CA GLU A 269 -7.21 -9.27 -3.35
C GLU A 269 -8.54 -8.73 -2.83
N SER A 270 -8.80 -8.90 -1.54
CA SER A 270 -9.93 -8.32 -0.82
C SER A 270 -9.44 -7.34 0.25
N PHE A 271 -10.33 -6.43 0.64
CA PHE A 271 -10.08 -5.45 1.70
C PHE A 271 -9.46 -6.12 2.94
N PRO A 272 -8.45 -5.49 3.58
CA PRO A 272 -7.95 -4.13 3.37
C PRO A 272 -6.98 -3.98 2.20
N PHE A 273 -6.79 -5.03 1.39
CA PHE A 273 -5.79 -5.18 0.33
C PHE A 273 -4.36 -5.14 0.88
N ILE A 274 -3.96 -4.00 1.41
CA ILE A 274 -2.78 -3.84 2.27
C ILE A 274 -3.28 -3.64 3.71
N PRO A 275 -2.70 -4.33 4.70
CA PRO A 275 -3.08 -4.14 6.10
C PRO A 275 -3.00 -2.69 6.60
N ARG A 276 -3.83 -2.38 7.59
CA ARG A 276 -3.96 -1.02 8.17
C ARG A 276 -3.62 -0.95 9.66
N LEU A 277 -3.37 -2.12 10.24
CA LEU A 277 -3.08 -2.30 11.64
C LEU A 277 -1.74 -3.01 11.79
N LEU A 278 -1.03 -2.67 12.87
CA LEU A 278 0.25 -3.24 13.23
C LEU A 278 0.13 -3.99 14.57
N ALA A 279 0.60 -5.23 14.57
CA ALA A 279 0.68 -6.16 15.69
C ALA A 279 1.87 -5.84 16.62
N GLY A 280 2.95 -5.27 16.09
CA GLY A 280 4.10 -4.82 16.85
C GLY A 280 4.18 -3.30 17.02
N MET A 281 5.32 -2.82 17.52
CA MET A 281 5.58 -1.39 17.66
C MET A 281 6.24 -0.84 16.38
N PRO A 282 5.60 0.08 15.64
CA PRO A 282 6.20 0.65 14.45
C PRO A 282 7.38 1.57 14.73
N ASP A 283 8.24 1.71 13.73
CA ASP A 283 9.30 2.71 13.72
C ASP A 283 8.86 4.01 13.03
N ARG A 284 9.27 5.15 13.58
CA ARG A 284 8.89 6.48 13.07
C ARG A 284 9.47 6.81 11.68
N SER A 285 10.47 6.07 11.21
CA SER A 285 10.97 6.19 9.84
C SER A 285 9.87 5.98 8.78
N PHE A 286 8.76 5.32 9.14
CA PHE A 286 7.60 5.13 8.26
C PHE A 286 6.57 6.27 8.28
N ALA A 287 6.72 7.26 9.16
CA ALA A 287 5.81 8.40 9.23
C ALA A 287 5.88 9.26 7.97
N LYS A 288 4.75 9.83 7.56
CA LYS A 288 4.64 10.74 6.40
C LYS A 288 4.58 12.18 6.89
N GLY A 289 5.46 13.05 6.39
CA GLY A 289 5.47 14.49 6.69
C GLY A 289 6.70 15.00 7.44
N GLN A 290 6.70 16.22 7.97
CA GLN A 290 7.90 16.83 8.55
C GLN A 290 8.36 16.08 9.82
N GLY A 291 9.36 15.21 9.66
CA GLY A 291 9.90 14.31 10.71
C GLY A 291 9.94 12.82 10.36
N GLY A 292 9.42 12.40 9.19
CA GLY A 292 9.53 11.05 8.62
C GLY A 292 9.31 11.08 7.09
N MET A 293 9.88 10.13 6.32
CA MET A 293 9.91 10.15 4.83
C MET A 293 10.01 11.56 4.20
N GLY A 294 10.84 12.44 4.78
CA GLY A 294 11.14 13.73 4.19
C GLY A 294 12.23 13.55 3.12
N PRO A 295 12.24 14.37 2.07
CA PRO A 295 13.36 14.37 1.13
C PRO A 295 14.64 14.68 1.90
N GLY A 296 15.51 13.68 2.04
CA GLY A 296 16.87 13.88 2.52
C GLY A 296 17.57 14.85 1.59
N GLY A 297 17.63 16.13 1.97
CA GLY A 297 18.53 17.08 1.34
C GLY A 297 19.98 16.63 1.57
N PRO A 298 20.89 16.89 0.62
CA PRO A 298 22.28 16.48 0.76
C PRO A 298 22.90 17.13 2.00
N GLY A 299 23.57 16.32 2.81
CA GLY A 299 24.12 16.69 4.10
C GLY A 299 25.08 17.88 4.03
N GLY A 300 24.83 18.86 4.90
CA GLY A 300 25.84 19.84 5.32
C GLY A 300 26.45 19.38 6.64
N GLY A 301 27.76 19.15 6.64
CA GLY A 301 28.55 18.80 7.82
C GLY A 301 28.59 19.90 8.89
N PRO A 302 29.21 19.61 10.05
CA PRO A 302 29.14 20.44 11.24
C PRO A 302 30.24 21.48 11.23
N ASP A 303 29.88 22.76 11.30
CA ASP A 303 30.79 23.80 11.76
C ASP A 303 30.03 24.77 12.66
N GLY A 304 30.64 25.03 13.81
CA GLY A 304 30.07 25.73 14.95
C GLY A 304 30.37 27.22 14.97
N GLY A 305 29.62 27.92 15.82
CA GLY A 305 30.08 29.16 16.45
C GLY A 305 29.10 30.34 16.36
N PRO A 306 29.14 31.29 17.34
CA PRO A 306 27.91 31.68 18.04
C PRO A 306 27.53 33.17 17.93
N GLY A 307 26.23 33.43 18.10
CA GLY A 307 25.70 34.55 18.91
C GLY A 307 25.46 35.91 18.25
N ALA A 308 24.20 36.36 18.22
CA ALA A 308 23.76 37.70 18.67
C ALA A 308 22.22 37.80 18.59
N GLY A 309 21.59 38.35 19.64
CA GLY A 309 20.13 38.42 19.84
C GLY A 309 19.42 39.60 19.14
N PRO A 310 18.36 40.16 19.75
CA PRO A 310 16.99 39.89 19.31
C PRO A 310 16.29 41.10 18.66
N GLY A 311 15.40 40.85 17.70
CA GLY A 311 14.53 41.85 17.08
C GLY A 311 13.26 41.19 16.56
N GLY A 312 12.11 41.72 16.97
CA GLY A 312 10.80 41.10 16.79
C GLY A 312 10.30 41.08 15.35
N ASP A 313 9.46 40.09 15.06
CA ASP A 313 8.09 40.33 14.59
C ASP A 313 7.33 39.00 14.56
N ARG A 314 6.24 38.95 15.34
CA ARG A 314 5.26 37.86 15.26
C ARG A 314 4.51 37.99 13.94
N ARG A 315 4.89 37.21 12.94
CA ARG A 315 4.02 36.89 11.80
C ARG A 315 3.64 35.42 11.90
N GLY A 316 2.33 35.18 12.12
CA GLY A 316 1.76 33.84 12.12
C GLY A 316 1.95 33.12 10.77
N PRO A 317 1.83 31.79 10.74
CA PRO A 317 1.98 31.02 9.51
C PRO A 317 0.85 31.39 8.53
N PRO A 318 1.15 31.48 7.21
CA PRO A 318 0.14 31.81 6.22
C PRO A 318 -0.87 30.65 6.07
N PRO A 319 -2.17 30.96 5.88
CA PRO A 319 -3.20 29.96 5.64
C PRO A 319 -3.17 29.51 4.17
N GLY A 320 -3.34 28.19 3.96
CA GLY A 320 -3.93 27.65 2.73
C GLY A 320 -3.10 27.75 1.45
N GLY A 321 -2.15 26.83 1.27
CA GLY A 321 -1.67 26.44 -0.05
C GLY A 321 -2.73 25.61 -0.77
N GLY A 322 -3.77 26.26 -1.27
CA GLY A 322 -4.79 25.64 -2.12
C GLY A 322 -4.19 25.21 -3.46
N PHE A 323 -4.47 23.97 -3.86
CA PHE A 323 -4.13 23.41 -5.15
C PHE A 323 -4.77 24.20 -6.30
N PRO A 324 -4.00 24.72 -7.29
CA PRO A 324 -4.55 25.17 -8.55
C PRO A 324 -4.50 24.01 -9.56
N GLY A 325 -5.65 23.42 -9.85
CA GLY A 325 -5.80 22.43 -10.91
C GLY A 325 -7.19 21.80 -10.84
N GLN A 326 -8.08 22.19 -11.75
CA GLN A 326 -9.42 21.62 -11.85
C GLN A 326 -9.32 20.12 -12.17
N ARG A 327 -9.47 19.27 -11.15
CA ARG A 327 -9.70 17.82 -11.28
C ARG A 327 -11.20 17.56 -11.57
N PRO A 328 -11.54 16.41 -12.19
CA PRO A 328 -12.85 16.19 -12.81
C PRO A 328 -14.02 16.46 -11.86
N LYS A 329 -15.10 17.04 -12.40
CA LYS A 329 -16.37 17.13 -11.69
C LYS A 329 -16.91 15.70 -11.54
N PHE A 330 -16.90 15.19 -10.31
CA PHE A 330 -17.66 13.98 -10.00
C PHE A 330 -19.13 14.24 -10.34
N GLY A 331 -19.69 13.41 -11.21
CA GLY A 331 -21.09 13.48 -11.56
C GLY A 331 -21.97 13.30 -10.31
N PRO A 332 -23.19 13.87 -10.31
CA PRO A 332 -24.13 13.62 -9.22
C PRO A 332 -24.38 12.11 -9.10
N PRO A 333 -24.59 11.59 -7.87
CA PRO A 333 -24.85 10.18 -7.65
C PRO A 333 -26.07 9.72 -8.45
N PRO A 334 -26.08 8.47 -8.94
CA PRO A 334 -27.27 7.90 -9.57
C PRO A 334 -28.44 7.95 -8.59
N ARG A 335 -29.61 8.36 -9.10
CA ARG A 335 -30.87 8.41 -8.36
C ARG A 335 -31.38 7.02 -8.03
#